data_AF-A0A444M919-F1
#
_entry.id   AF-A0A444M919-F1
#
_cell.length_a   1.000
_cell.length_b   1.000
_cell.length_c   1.000
_cell.angle_alpha   90.00
_cell.angle_beta   90.00
_cell.angle_gamma   90.00
#
_symmetry.space_group_name_H-M   'P 1'
#
loop_
_entity.id
_entity.type
_entity.pdbx_description
1 polymer ?
#
loop_
_entity_poly.entity_id
_entity_poly.type
_entity_poly.pdbx_seq_one_letter_code
_entity_poly.pdbx_strand_id
1 'polypeptide(L)'
;MSAPFIIWTLQRTGGTTLAHLLISLSQSPTLGHEPFNPDRRLGGLHKAFLETRDEEALRAGIRTALAGAGSMKHCHELVPPRLNEILMEETTAAGWTAVILDRQNDSARMLSLITAQLTGAWGKALADQVVRDCEAGTRVLPPADLEAARRGLWNGWQRRRHLAAAFADRGLRPEVVLFEEVYDDPDRGAELVADLIARLGIGGATAAPPDPRLPDPRILAALKNSGQNSNRILNYLPNIAELRAALRETEARLLFSWRAPGETGG
;
A
#
# COMPACT_ATOMS: atom_id res chain seq x y z
N MET A 1 18.95 16.07 6.01
CA MET A 1 18.64 14.70 5.53
C MET A 1 17.18 14.42 5.83
N SER A 2 16.45 13.77 4.92
CA SER A 2 15.04 13.46 5.12
C SER A 2 14.84 12.56 6.33
N ALA A 3 13.76 12.77 7.11
CA ALA A 3 13.44 11.86 8.20
C ALA A 3 13.16 10.45 7.64
N PRO A 4 13.63 9.38 8.30
CA PRO A 4 13.37 8.03 7.83
C PRO A 4 11.88 7.70 7.93
N PHE A 5 11.31 7.00 6.95
CA PHE A 5 9.89 6.66 6.96
C PHE A 5 9.57 5.26 6.42
N ILE A 6 8.51 4.67 6.95
CA ILE A 6 7.93 3.41 6.46
C ILE A 6 6.47 3.63 6.07
N ILE A 7 6.12 3.22 4.85
CA ILE A 7 4.73 3.18 4.38
C ILE A 7 4.16 1.79 4.61
N TRP A 8 3.28 1.66 5.59
CA TRP A 8 2.49 0.46 5.85
C TRP A 8 1.27 0.44 4.94
N THR A 9 1.09 -0.66 4.20
CA THR A 9 0.03 -0.76 3.21
C THR A 9 -0.50 -2.19 3.07
N LEU A 10 -1.66 -2.33 2.43
CA LEU A 10 -2.14 -3.58 1.85
C LEU A 10 -1.79 -3.65 0.36
N GLN A 11 -2.04 -4.80 -0.28
CA GLN A 11 -2.00 -4.89 -1.73
C GLN A 11 -3.12 -4.06 -2.37
N ARG A 12 -2.85 -3.42 -3.52
CA ARG A 12 -3.83 -2.69 -4.37
C ARG A 12 -4.47 -1.43 -3.75
N THR A 13 -3.76 -0.77 -2.84
CA THR A 13 -4.12 0.54 -2.25
C THR A 13 -3.43 1.73 -2.94
N GLY A 14 -2.85 1.54 -4.14
CA GLY A 14 -2.04 2.56 -4.80
C GLY A 14 -0.63 2.74 -4.21
N GLY A 15 -0.22 1.88 -3.26
CA GLY A 15 1.04 2.06 -2.53
C GLY A 15 2.32 2.06 -3.36
N THR A 16 2.34 1.48 -4.56
CA THR A 16 3.54 1.57 -5.41
C THR A 16 3.76 2.98 -5.93
N THR A 17 2.72 3.69 -6.37
CA THR A 17 2.84 5.05 -6.91
C THR A 17 3.29 6.03 -5.83
N LEU A 18 2.56 6.10 -4.72
CA LEU A 18 2.90 7.00 -3.61
C LEU A 18 4.29 6.69 -3.04
N ALA A 19 4.59 5.41 -2.80
CA ALA A 19 5.92 5.06 -2.27
C ALA A 19 7.04 5.39 -3.26
N HIS A 20 6.87 5.14 -4.56
CA HIS A 20 7.88 5.50 -5.55
C HIS A 20 8.10 7.01 -5.55
N LEU A 21 7.04 7.81 -5.54
CA LEU A 21 7.14 9.27 -5.46
C LEU A 21 7.93 9.69 -4.21
N LEU A 22 7.49 9.30 -3.01
CA LEU A 22 8.15 9.70 -1.76
C LEU A 22 9.60 9.21 -1.67
N ILE A 23 9.88 7.97 -2.10
CA ILE A 23 11.24 7.42 -2.12
C ILE A 23 12.12 8.18 -3.12
N SER A 24 11.59 8.52 -4.31
CA SER A 24 12.34 9.24 -5.36
C SER A 24 12.69 10.68 -4.97
N LEU A 25 11.85 11.29 -4.14
CA LEU A 25 12.07 12.63 -3.58
C LEU A 25 12.97 12.59 -2.34
N SER A 26 13.08 11.44 -1.68
CA SER A 26 13.96 11.28 -0.53
C SER A 26 15.42 11.20 -0.97
N GLN A 27 16.28 11.96 -0.28
CA GLN A 27 17.74 11.89 -0.48
C GLN A 27 18.36 10.71 0.30
N SER A 28 17.59 10.07 1.17
CA SER A 28 18.07 8.98 2.01
C SER A 28 18.07 7.65 1.26
N PRO A 29 19.05 6.75 1.49
CA PRO A 29 19.06 5.43 0.86
C PRO A 29 17.77 4.65 1.16
N THR A 30 17.32 3.84 0.22
CA THR A 30 16.05 3.10 0.35
C THR A 30 16.26 1.60 0.52
N LEU A 31 15.42 0.95 1.34
CA LEU A 31 15.27 -0.51 1.30
C LEU A 31 14.37 -0.97 0.14
N GLY A 32 13.69 -0.02 -0.52
CA GLY A 32 12.84 -0.25 -1.68
C GLY A 32 11.43 -0.71 -1.30
N HIS A 33 10.79 -1.43 -2.23
CA HIS A 33 9.44 -1.90 -2.08
C HIS A 33 9.39 -3.31 -1.49
N GLU A 34 8.72 -3.42 -0.34
CA GLU A 34 8.34 -4.65 0.35
C GLU A 34 9.54 -5.57 0.62
N PRO A 35 10.63 -5.06 1.24
CA PRO A 35 11.89 -5.77 1.33
C PRO A 35 11.78 -7.10 2.09
N PHE A 36 10.82 -7.21 3.01
CA PHE A 36 10.58 -8.40 3.85
C PHE A 36 9.65 -9.44 3.21
N ASN A 37 9.15 -9.24 1.99
CA ASN A 37 8.45 -10.32 1.30
C ASN A 37 9.42 -11.48 1.03
N PRO A 38 8.95 -12.74 1.04
CA PRO A 38 9.82 -13.92 0.97
C PRO A 38 10.83 -13.92 -0.19
N ASP A 39 10.48 -13.32 -1.32
CA ASP A 39 11.29 -13.32 -2.55
C ASP A 39 11.95 -11.95 -2.83
N ARG A 40 12.07 -11.12 -1.81
CA ARG A 40 12.69 -9.78 -1.88
C ARG A 40 14.00 -9.73 -1.10
N ARG A 41 14.66 -8.58 -1.15
CA ARG A 41 16.01 -8.33 -0.62
C ARG A 41 16.23 -8.84 0.81
N LEU A 42 15.25 -8.67 1.69
CA LEU A 42 15.30 -9.11 3.09
C LEU A 42 14.38 -10.32 3.35
N GLY A 43 13.93 -11.01 2.30
CA GLY A 43 13.10 -12.20 2.40
C GLY A 43 13.76 -13.37 3.13
N GLY A 44 15.10 -13.40 3.19
CA GLY A 44 15.84 -14.33 4.02
C GLY A 44 15.52 -14.20 5.52
N LEU A 45 15.32 -12.98 6.03
CA LEU A 45 14.91 -12.77 7.43
C LEU A 45 13.51 -13.31 7.70
N HIS A 46 12.59 -13.12 6.76
CA HIS A 46 11.25 -13.67 6.83
C HIS A 46 11.29 -15.21 6.87
N LYS A 47 11.98 -15.83 5.90
CA LYS A 47 12.08 -17.30 5.79
C LYS A 47 12.72 -17.90 7.05
N ALA A 48 13.85 -17.36 7.50
CA ALA A 48 14.51 -17.78 8.72
C ALA A 48 13.59 -17.66 9.95
N PHE A 49 12.87 -16.55 10.10
CA PHE A 49 11.94 -16.37 11.22
C PHE A 49 10.78 -17.37 11.21
N LEU A 50 10.25 -17.74 10.04
CA LEU A 50 9.20 -18.76 9.95
C LEU A 50 9.69 -20.15 10.37
N GLU A 51 10.94 -20.46 10.08
CA GLU A 51 11.59 -21.74 10.40
C GLU A 51 11.99 -21.83 11.87
N THR A 52 12.67 -20.81 12.41
CA THR A 52 13.30 -20.87 13.73
C THR A 52 12.49 -20.24 14.84
N ARG A 53 11.60 -19.30 14.50
CA ARG A 53 10.90 -18.41 15.46
C ARG A 53 11.83 -17.58 16.34
N ASP A 54 13.09 -17.40 15.93
CA ASP A 54 14.08 -16.61 16.66
C ASP A 54 13.83 -15.10 16.47
N GLU A 55 13.19 -14.49 17.47
CA GLU A 55 12.88 -13.07 17.46
C GLU A 55 14.12 -12.19 17.62
N GLU A 56 15.13 -12.62 18.38
CA GLU A 56 16.35 -11.85 18.59
C GLU A 56 17.17 -11.77 17.31
N ALA A 57 17.30 -12.88 16.58
CA ALA A 57 17.92 -12.88 15.26
C ALA A 57 17.16 -11.99 14.27
N LEU A 58 15.82 -12.02 14.29
CA LEU A 58 14.99 -11.15 13.46
C LEU A 58 15.20 -9.66 13.79
N ARG A 59 15.18 -9.30 15.08
CA ARG A 59 15.45 -7.92 15.55
C ARG A 59 16.82 -7.44 15.11
N ALA A 60 17.85 -8.25 15.34
CA ALA A 60 19.21 -7.93 14.93
C ALA A 60 19.31 -7.68 13.42
N GLY A 61 18.72 -8.56 12.61
CA GLY A 61 18.68 -8.41 11.15
C GLY A 61 17.94 -7.15 10.69
N ILE A 62 16.80 -6.83 11.32
CA ILE A 62 16.05 -5.60 11.03
C ILE A 62 16.91 -4.37 11.40
N ARG A 63 17.49 -4.31 12.60
CA ARG A 63 18.35 -3.18 13.02
C ARG A 63 19.50 -2.95 12.05
N THR A 64 20.18 -4.02 11.62
CA THR A 64 21.23 -3.94 10.61
C THR A 64 20.72 -3.35 9.29
N ALA A 65 19.53 -3.76 8.83
CA ALA A 65 18.93 -3.20 7.62
C ALA A 65 18.56 -1.72 7.76
N LEU A 66 18.08 -1.30 8.93
CA LEU A 66 17.67 0.09 9.18
C LEU A 66 18.87 1.05 9.28
N ALA A 67 20.04 0.59 9.77
CA ALA A 67 21.21 1.43 10.05
C ALA A 67 21.75 2.22 8.82
N GLY A 68 21.41 1.82 7.60
CA GLY A 68 21.87 2.46 6.37
C GLY A 68 20.74 2.96 5.45
N ALA A 69 19.50 2.99 5.91
CA ALA A 69 18.35 3.35 5.08
C ALA A 69 17.46 4.41 5.74
N GLY A 70 16.68 5.10 4.92
CA GLY A 70 15.71 6.10 5.39
C GLY A 70 14.37 6.03 4.67
N SER A 71 14.08 4.99 3.88
CA SER A 71 12.74 4.80 3.35
C SER A 71 12.43 3.35 2.99
N MET A 72 11.18 2.93 3.19
CA MET A 72 10.65 1.68 2.64
C MET A 72 9.13 1.70 2.48
N LYS A 73 8.63 0.87 1.56
CA LYS A 73 7.21 0.45 1.51
C LYS A 73 7.10 -0.94 2.10
N HIS A 74 6.14 -1.18 2.98
CA HIS A 74 5.91 -2.49 3.60
C HIS A 74 4.46 -2.93 3.46
N CYS A 75 4.25 -4.09 2.83
CA CYS A 75 2.93 -4.68 2.69
C CYS A 75 2.66 -5.63 3.86
N HIS A 76 1.92 -5.16 4.86
CA HIS A 76 1.72 -5.91 6.11
C HIS A 76 0.75 -7.11 5.95
N GLU A 77 0.09 -7.23 4.79
CA GLU A 77 -0.79 -8.36 4.43
C GLU A 77 0.01 -9.64 4.13
N LEU A 78 1.22 -9.49 3.59
CA LEU A 78 2.06 -10.57 3.06
C LEU A 78 3.07 -11.12 4.08
N VAL A 79 3.08 -10.55 5.28
CA VAL A 79 4.09 -10.80 6.29
C VAL A 79 3.42 -11.15 7.62
N PRO A 80 3.93 -12.13 8.40
CA PRO A 80 3.29 -12.57 9.64
C PRO A 80 3.10 -11.41 10.64
N PRO A 81 2.00 -11.42 11.44
CA PRO A 81 1.72 -10.41 12.46
C PRO A 81 2.91 -10.09 13.36
N ARG A 82 3.55 -11.14 13.89
CA ARG A 82 4.67 -10.96 14.83
C ARG A 82 5.89 -10.28 14.18
N LEU A 83 6.17 -10.56 12.91
CA LEU A 83 7.23 -9.86 12.19
C LEU A 83 6.85 -8.38 11.98
N ASN A 84 5.59 -8.08 11.65
CA ASN A 84 5.12 -6.70 11.56
C ASN A 84 5.26 -5.94 12.88
N GLU A 85 4.93 -6.56 14.01
CA GLU A 85 5.11 -5.97 15.35
C GLU A 85 6.58 -5.69 15.65
N ILE A 86 7.47 -6.65 15.41
CA ILE A 86 8.91 -6.47 15.62
C ILE A 86 9.44 -5.37 14.69
N LEU A 87 9.02 -5.35 13.42
CA LEU A 87 9.41 -4.29 12.49
C LEU A 87 8.92 -2.91 12.96
N MET A 88 7.70 -2.82 13.48
CA MET A 88 7.16 -1.59 14.05
C MET A 88 8.00 -1.12 15.25
N GLU A 89 8.38 -2.03 16.14
CA GLU A 89 9.21 -1.73 17.30
C GLU A 89 10.60 -1.22 16.90
N GLU A 90 11.29 -1.93 16.01
CA GLU A 90 12.66 -1.54 15.61
C GLU A 90 12.66 -0.27 14.75
N THR A 91 11.65 -0.06 13.89
CA THR A 91 11.53 1.21 13.13
C THR A 91 11.23 2.38 14.04
N THR A 92 10.34 2.21 15.03
CA THR A 92 10.05 3.23 16.05
C THR A 92 11.30 3.56 16.86
N ALA A 93 12.03 2.55 17.34
CA ALA A 93 13.26 2.74 18.10
C ALA A 93 14.35 3.46 17.29
N ALA A 94 14.38 3.26 15.97
CA ALA A 94 15.28 3.94 15.04
C ALA A 94 14.77 5.34 14.60
N GLY A 95 13.66 5.83 15.15
CA GLY A 95 13.11 7.16 14.83
C GLY A 95 12.43 7.26 13.47
N TRP A 96 11.99 6.15 12.89
CA TRP A 96 11.26 6.15 11.62
C TRP A 96 9.83 6.64 11.82
N THR A 97 9.37 7.51 10.92
CA THR A 97 7.98 7.95 10.85
C THR A 97 7.13 6.89 10.16
N ALA A 98 6.05 6.47 10.81
CA ALA A 98 5.10 5.54 10.24
C ALA A 98 4.04 6.29 9.42
N VAL A 99 3.84 5.84 8.18
CA VAL A 99 2.76 6.29 7.30
C VAL A 99 1.87 5.09 7.01
N ILE A 100 0.58 5.19 7.30
CA ILE A 100 -0.43 4.26 6.82
C ILE A 100 -0.91 4.77 5.46
N LEU A 101 -0.84 3.91 4.46
CA LEU A 101 -1.61 4.07 3.23
C LEU A 101 -2.70 3.00 3.18
N ASP A 102 -3.94 3.44 3.29
CA ASP A 102 -5.09 2.54 3.21
C ASP A 102 -6.04 2.95 2.07
N ARG A 103 -7.00 2.08 1.78
CA ARG A 103 -8.08 2.32 0.82
C ARG A 103 -9.40 1.99 1.49
N GLN A 104 -10.29 2.98 1.60
CA GLN A 104 -11.57 2.82 2.30
C GLN A 104 -12.51 1.90 1.55
N ASN A 105 -12.54 1.98 0.21
CA ASN A 105 -13.32 1.07 -0.60
C ASN A 105 -12.58 -0.26 -0.80
N ASP A 106 -12.70 -1.13 0.20
CA ASP A 106 -12.04 -2.43 0.27
C ASP A 106 -12.62 -3.41 -0.75
N SER A 107 -13.92 -3.30 -1.08
CA SER A 107 -14.50 -4.05 -2.20
C SER A 107 -13.80 -3.74 -3.51
N ALA A 108 -13.57 -2.46 -3.83
CA ALA A 108 -12.85 -2.05 -5.03
C ALA A 108 -11.37 -2.46 -4.99
N ARG A 109 -10.72 -2.40 -3.82
CA ARG A 109 -9.38 -2.95 -3.60
C ARG A 109 -9.34 -4.44 -3.95
N MET A 110 -10.28 -5.21 -3.41
CA MET A 110 -10.34 -6.66 -3.59
C MET A 110 -10.66 -7.06 -5.02
N LEU A 111 -11.58 -6.38 -5.70
CA LEU A 111 -11.79 -6.56 -7.15
C LEU A 111 -10.50 -6.38 -7.94
N SER A 112 -9.73 -5.35 -7.59
CA SER A 112 -8.43 -5.08 -8.23
C SER A 112 -7.41 -6.20 -7.96
N LEU A 113 -7.39 -6.75 -6.75
CA LEU A 113 -6.49 -7.85 -6.36
C LEU A 113 -6.85 -9.14 -7.08
N ILE A 114 -8.11 -9.53 -7.06
CA ILE A 114 -8.62 -10.73 -7.75
C ILE A 114 -8.33 -10.63 -9.25
N THR A 115 -8.56 -9.47 -9.86
CA THR A 115 -8.23 -9.24 -11.27
C THR A 115 -6.74 -9.46 -11.53
N ALA A 116 -5.86 -8.89 -10.71
CA ALA A 116 -4.41 -9.06 -10.86
C ALA A 116 -3.98 -10.53 -10.69
N GLN A 117 -4.58 -11.26 -9.75
CA GLN A 117 -4.29 -12.67 -9.51
C GLN A 117 -4.76 -13.57 -10.65
N LEU A 118 -6.00 -13.40 -11.10
CA LEU A 118 -6.57 -14.19 -12.21
C LEU A 118 -5.84 -13.94 -13.53
N THR A 119 -5.37 -12.71 -13.73
CA THR A 119 -4.86 -12.32 -15.04
C THR A 119 -3.33 -12.23 -15.13
N GLY A 120 -2.65 -12.14 -14.00
CA GLY A 120 -1.23 -11.79 -13.91
C GLY A 120 -0.95 -10.31 -14.17
N ALA A 121 -1.98 -9.48 -14.39
CA ALA A 121 -1.82 -8.06 -14.73
C ALA A 121 -1.62 -7.19 -13.49
N TRP A 122 -0.37 -7.05 -13.04
CA TRP A 122 0.00 -6.21 -11.90
C TRP A 122 0.26 -4.74 -12.25
N GLY A 123 0.35 -4.40 -13.55
CA GLY A 123 0.65 -3.07 -14.06
C GLY A 123 -0.13 -2.74 -15.35
N LYS A 124 -0.16 -1.45 -15.71
CA LYS A 124 -0.95 -0.91 -16.83
C LYS A 124 -0.70 -1.62 -18.15
N ALA A 125 0.57 -1.80 -18.53
CA ALA A 125 0.92 -2.44 -19.81
C ALA A 125 0.37 -3.87 -19.93
N LEU A 126 0.48 -4.66 -18.85
CA LEU A 126 -0.10 -6.01 -18.81
C LEU A 126 -1.62 -5.95 -18.82
N ALA A 127 -2.23 -5.01 -18.07
CA ALA A 127 -3.68 -4.85 -18.07
C ALA A 127 -4.23 -4.53 -19.46
N ASP A 128 -3.57 -3.62 -20.20
CA ASP A 128 -3.94 -3.28 -21.58
C ASP A 128 -3.78 -4.48 -22.53
N GLN A 129 -2.74 -5.31 -22.33
CA GLN A 129 -2.57 -6.55 -23.10
C GLN A 129 -3.71 -7.54 -22.84
N VAL A 130 -4.06 -7.78 -21.57
CA VAL A 130 -5.17 -8.68 -21.21
C VAL A 130 -6.48 -8.22 -21.81
N VAL A 131 -6.76 -6.91 -21.79
CA VAL A 131 -7.97 -6.37 -22.43
C VAL A 131 -7.98 -6.66 -23.93
N ARG A 132 -6.87 -6.42 -24.64
CA ARG A 132 -6.76 -6.73 -26.07
C ARG A 132 -6.97 -8.22 -26.36
N ASP A 133 -6.39 -9.10 -25.55
CA ASP A 133 -6.54 -10.55 -25.73
C ASP A 133 -7.98 -11.01 -25.50
N CYS A 134 -8.68 -10.42 -24.53
CA CYS A 134 -10.10 -10.68 -24.31
C CYS A 134 -10.98 -10.13 -25.44
N GLU A 135 -10.70 -8.92 -25.94
CA GLU A 135 -11.40 -8.33 -27.09
C GLU A 135 -11.21 -9.16 -28.36
N ALA A 136 -10.02 -9.73 -28.57
CA ALA A 136 -9.72 -10.61 -29.69
C ALA A 136 -10.24 -12.05 -29.50
N GLY A 137 -10.79 -12.39 -28.34
CA GLY A 137 -11.22 -13.75 -28.01
C GLY A 137 -10.07 -14.76 -27.82
N THR A 138 -8.82 -14.32 -27.82
CA THR A 138 -7.64 -15.18 -27.60
C THR A 138 -7.43 -15.51 -26.12
N ARG A 139 -8.12 -14.79 -25.23
CA ARG A 139 -8.14 -15.06 -23.79
C ARG A 139 -9.56 -14.98 -23.23
N VAL A 140 -9.98 -16.05 -22.57
CA VAL A 140 -11.22 -16.11 -21.79
C VAL A 140 -10.89 -16.19 -20.32
N LEU A 141 -11.48 -15.32 -19.51
CA LEU A 141 -11.26 -15.33 -18.06
C LEU A 141 -12.17 -16.37 -17.39
N PRO A 142 -11.65 -17.17 -16.44
CA PRO A 142 -12.51 -18.01 -15.62
C PRO A 142 -13.36 -17.16 -14.66
N PRO A 143 -14.48 -17.67 -14.15
CA PRO A 143 -15.22 -17.02 -13.07
C PRO A 143 -14.32 -16.86 -11.84
N ALA A 144 -14.51 -15.78 -11.10
CA ALA A 144 -13.83 -15.59 -9.81
C ALA A 144 -14.43 -16.49 -8.73
N ASP A 145 -13.58 -16.99 -7.83
CA ASP A 145 -14.00 -17.70 -6.62
C ASP A 145 -14.57 -16.69 -5.61
N LEU A 146 -15.89 -16.73 -5.42
CA LEU A 146 -16.61 -15.83 -4.51
C LEU A 146 -16.21 -16.05 -3.04
N GLU A 147 -15.98 -17.30 -2.64
CA GLU A 147 -15.62 -17.62 -1.26
C GLU A 147 -14.18 -17.19 -0.95
N ALA A 148 -13.26 -17.38 -1.90
CA ALA A 148 -11.91 -16.82 -1.78
C ALA A 148 -11.94 -15.29 -1.70
N ALA A 149 -12.81 -14.63 -2.48
CA ALA A 149 -12.98 -13.18 -2.45
C ALA A 149 -13.45 -12.67 -1.07
N ARG A 150 -14.47 -13.33 -0.49
CA ARG A 150 -14.97 -13.01 0.86
C ARG A 150 -13.90 -13.24 1.93
N ARG A 151 -13.19 -14.37 1.88
CA ARG A 151 -12.04 -14.64 2.78
C ARG A 151 -10.94 -13.59 2.63
N GLY A 152 -10.67 -13.14 1.41
CA GLY A 152 -9.72 -12.06 1.13
C GLY A 152 -10.07 -10.76 1.85
N LEU A 153 -11.34 -10.32 1.78
CA LEU A 153 -11.81 -9.13 2.52
C LEU A 153 -11.68 -9.31 4.03
N TRP A 154 -12.14 -10.46 4.54
CA TRP A 154 -12.05 -10.78 5.96
C TRP A 154 -10.61 -10.72 6.46
N ASN A 155 -9.68 -11.35 5.73
CA ASN A 155 -8.27 -11.35 6.06
C ASN A 155 -7.69 -9.93 6.03
N GLY A 156 -7.98 -9.14 4.99
CA GLY A 156 -7.56 -7.75 4.89
C GLY A 156 -8.03 -6.91 6.08
N TRP A 157 -9.31 -7.03 6.44
CA TRP A 157 -9.90 -6.36 7.60
C TRP A 157 -9.23 -6.80 8.92
N GLN A 158 -9.02 -8.10 9.14
CA GLN A 158 -8.32 -8.60 10.33
C GLN A 158 -6.88 -8.05 10.41
N ARG A 159 -6.16 -8.00 9.30
CA ARG A 159 -4.79 -7.45 9.22
C ARG A 159 -4.78 -5.97 9.58
N ARG A 160 -5.72 -5.17 9.07
CA ARG A 160 -5.85 -3.75 9.43
C ARG A 160 -6.13 -3.57 10.91
N ARG A 161 -7.10 -4.29 11.47
CA ARG A 161 -7.44 -4.21 12.90
C ARG A 161 -6.28 -4.57 13.80
N HIS A 162 -5.59 -5.66 13.47
CA HIS A 162 -4.42 -6.08 14.22
C HIS A 162 -3.31 -5.03 14.18
N LEU A 163 -3.01 -4.46 13.00
CA LEU A 163 -2.01 -3.41 12.88
C LEU A 163 -2.41 -2.15 13.66
N ALA A 164 -3.68 -1.72 13.55
CA ALA A 164 -4.19 -0.56 14.27
C ALA A 164 -4.13 -0.73 15.79
N ALA A 165 -4.49 -1.92 16.29
CA ALA A 165 -4.32 -2.26 17.71
C ALA A 165 -2.84 -2.20 18.13
N ALA A 166 -1.93 -2.74 17.31
CA ALA A 166 -0.50 -2.70 17.61
C ALA A 166 0.07 -1.27 17.70
N PHE A 167 -0.39 -0.34 16.86
CA PHE A 167 -0.08 1.09 16.97
C PHE A 167 -0.66 1.69 18.26
N ALA A 168 -1.94 1.44 18.53
CA ALA A 168 -2.64 1.98 19.69
C ALA A 168 -2.04 1.51 21.03
N ASP A 169 -1.74 0.22 21.15
CA ASP A 169 -1.15 -0.41 22.35
C ASP A 169 0.23 0.19 22.69
N ARG A 170 0.91 0.76 21.69
CA ARG A 170 2.22 1.41 21.84
C ARG A 170 2.13 2.93 21.93
N GLY A 171 0.92 3.50 21.93
CA GLY A 171 0.71 4.95 21.93
C GLY A 171 1.24 5.66 20.68
N LEU A 172 1.43 4.92 19.58
CA LEU A 172 1.97 5.44 18.33
C LEU A 172 0.86 6.03 17.47
N ARG A 173 1.15 7.18 16.85
CA ARG A 173 0.23 7.88 15.94
C ARG A 173 0.85 7.97 14.56
N PRO A 174 0.52 7.07 13.62
CA PRO A 174 1.04 7.15 12.27
C PRO A 174 0.35 8.27 11.48
N GLU A 175 1.03 8.78 10.45
CA GLU A 175 0.42 9.60 9.41
C GLU A 175 -0.55 8.74 8.59
N VAL A 176 -1.80 9.16 8.41
CA VAL A 176 -2.82 8.37 7.69
C VAL A 176 -3.18 9.03 6.37
N VAL A 177 -2.91 8.30 5.29
CA VAL A 177 -3.22 8.68 3.91
C VAL A 177 -4.22 7.68 3.35
N LEU A 178 -5.31 8.20 2.77
CA LEU A 178 -6.33 7.37 2.12
C LEU A 178 -6.20 7.46 0.61
N PHE A 179 -6.33 6.32 -0.07
CA PHE A 179 -6.28 6.23 -1.53
C PHE A 179 -7.26 7.21 -2.18
N GLU A 180 -8.50 7.22 -1.73
CA GLU A 180 -9.57 8.04 -2.29
C GLU A 180 -9.20 9.54 -2.24
N GLU A 181 -8.60 10.00 -1.14
CA GLU A 181 -8.18 11.40 -0.97
C GLU A 181 -7.01 11.80 -1.88
N VAL A 182 -6.16 10.83 -2.24
CA VAL A 182 -4.98 11.09 -3.07
C VAL A 182 -5.29 10.99 -4.57
N TYR A 183 -6.20 10.09 -4.96
CA TYR A 183 -6.35 9.70 -6.36
C TYR A 183 -7.72 10.03 -6.98
N ASP A 184 -8.78 10.26 -6.20
CA ASP A 184 -10.10 10.60 -6.77
C ASP A 184 -10.17 12.07 -7.22
N ASP A 185 -9.47 12.96 -6.51
CA ASP A 185 -9.24 14.37 -6.89
C ASP A 185 -7.73 14.63 -6.96
N PRO A 186 -7.11 14.61 -8.15
CA PRO A 186 -5.67 14.78 -8.29
C PRO A 186 -5.11 16.13 -7.80
N ASP A 187 -5.92 17.19 -7.80
CA ASP A 187 -5.47 18.51 -7.39
C ASP A 187 -5.44 18.59 -5.85
N ARG A 188 -6.53 18.17 -5.18
CA ARG A 188 -6.56 18.03 -3.71
C ARG A 188 -5.56 16.98 -3.23
N GLY A 189 -5.44 15.87 -3.96
CA GLY A 189 -4.46 14.82 -3.67
C GLY A 189 -3.02 15.32 -3.75
N ALA A 190 -2.72 16.24 -4.67
CA ALA A 190 -1.39 16.83 -4.78
C ALA A 190 -1.06 17.73 -3.58
N GLU A 191 -2.04 18.48 -3.06
CA GLU A 191 -1.89 19.25 -1.80
C GLU A 191 -1.60 18.33 -0.61
N LEU A 192 -2.41 17.27 -0.43
CA LEU A 192 -2.23 16.31 0.66
C LEU A 192 -0.86 15.61 0.62
N VAL A 193 -0.39 15.26 -0.58
CA VAL A 193 0.94 14.65 -0.76
C VAL A 193 2.04 15.67 -0.49
N ALA A 194 1.89 16.94 -0.90
CA ALA A 194 2.85 17.99 -0.59
C ALA A 194 2.96 18.23 0.93
N ASP A 195 1.83 18.25 1.64
CA ASP A 195 1.80 18.37 3.10
C ASP A 195 2.45 17.18 3.79
N LEU A 196 2.23 15.96 3.30
CA LEU A 196 2.91 14.76 3.79
C LEU A 196 4.43 14.85 3.57
N ILE A 197 4.88 15.30 2.39
CA ILE A 197 6.31 15.51 2.09
C ILE A 197 6.93 16.50 3.07
N ALA A 198 6.21 17.58 3.38
CA ALA A 198 6.65 18.59 4.36
C ALA A 198 6.75 18.00 5.77
N ARG A 199 5.74 17.25 6.24
CA ARG A 199 5.76 16.58 7.55
C ARG A 199 6.86 15.53 7.68
N LEU A 200 7.17 14.83 6.59
CA LEU A 200 8.29 13.87 6.53
C LEU A 200 9.66 14.55 6.37
N GLY A 201 9.71 15.88 6.21
CA GLY A 201 10.95 16.63 6.04
C GLY A 201 11.75 16.21 4.79
N ILE A 202 11.07 15.79 3.72
CA ILE A 202 11.72 15.30 2.51
C ILE A 202 12.31 16.49 1.72
N GLY A 203 13.62 16.72 1.89
CA GLY A 203 14.33 17.89 1.36
C GLY A 203 14.64 17.89 -0.15
N GLY A 204 14.17 16.89 -0.91
CA GLY A 204 14.33 16.80 -2.38
C GLY A 204 13.23 17.52 -3.20
N ALA A 205 12.25 18.14 -2.54
CA ALA A 205 11.31 19.09 -3.16
C ALA A 205 11.97 20.45 -3.49
N THR A 206 13.31 20.53 -3.48
CA THR A 206 14.14 21.74 -3.58
C THR A 206 14.43 22.20 -5.01
N ALA A 207 13.42 22.16 -5.85
CA ALA A 207 13.19 23.28 -6.75
C ALA A 207 11.82 23.79 -6.36
N ALA A 208 11.78 24.84 -5.54
CA ALA A 208 10.53 25.53 -5.27
C ALA A 208 9.84 25.75 -6.64
N PRO A 209 8.60 25.27 -6.82
CA PRO A 209 7.88 25.58 -8.04
C PRO A 209 7.91 27.11 -8.21
N PRO A 210 8.01 27.62 -9.46
CA PRO A 210 8.09 29.05 -9.72
C PRO A 210 6.95 29.85 -9.07
N ASP A 211 5.86 29.18 -8.69
CA ASP A 211 4.88 29.66 -7.72
C ASP A 211 4.81 28.70 -6.50
N PRO A 212 5.11 29.14 -5.27
CA PRO A 212 4.94 28.33 -4.05
C PRO A 212 3.49 27.91 -3.75
N ARG A 213 2.51 28.41 -4.53
CA ARG A 213 1.10 27.99 -4.48
C ARG A 213 0.78 26.80 -5.38
N LEU A 214 1.71 26.33 -6.21
CA LEU A 214 1.49 25.20 -7.11
C LEU A 214 2.22 23.95 -6.60
N PRO A 215 1.58 22.76 -6.63
CA PRO A 215 2.24 21.53 -6.24
C PRO A 215 3.37 21.17 -7.22
N ASP A 216 4.41 20.49 -6.71
CA ASP A 216 5.53 20.01 -7.52
C ASP A 216 5.01 19.20 -8.73
N PRO A 217 5.43 19.53 -9.97
CA PRO A 217 4.93 18.87 -11.18
C PRO A 217 5.15 17.35 -11.18
N ARG A 218 6.15 16.85 -10.44
CA ARG A 218 6.39 15.41 -10.25
C ARG A 218 5.26 14.74 -9.47
N ILE A 219 4.65 15.44 -8.50
CA ILE A 219 3.50 14.95 -7.73
C ILE A 219 2.30 14.81 -8.68
N LEU A 220 1.93 15.88 -9.39
CA LEU A 220 0.81 15.87 -10.32
C LEU A 220 0.98 14.80 -11.42
N ALA A 221 2.19 14.68 -11.97
CA ALA A 221 2.48 13.66 -12.97
C ALA A 221 2.33 12.23 -12.40
N ALA A 222 2.77 11.99 -11.17
CA ALA A 222 2.62 10.69 -10.52
C ALA A 222 1.15 10.35 -10.26
N LEU A 223 0.35 11.30 -9.78
CA LEU A 223 -1.06 11.08 -9.47
C LEU A 223 -1.89 10.87 -10.74
N LYS A 224 -1.72 11.69 -11.77
CA LYS A 224 -2.47 11.59 -13.04
C LYS A 224 -2.17 10.32 -13.83
N ASN A 225 -0.97 9.75 -13.67
CA ASN A 225 -0.55 8.54 -14.39
C ASN A 225 -0.70 7.24 -13.57
N SER A 226 -1.22 7.32 -12.35
CA SER A 226 -1.30 6.20 -11.39
C SER A 226 -2.35 5.12 -11.76
N GLY A 227 -3.30 5.45 -12.63
CA GLY A 227 -4.40 4.58 -13.02
C GLY A 227 -3.96 3.42 -13.94
N GLN A 228 -4.08 2.19 -13.42
CA GLN A 228 -3.82 0.97 -14.22
C GLN A 228 -4.97 0.61 -15.16
N ASN A 229 -6.13 1.26 -15.04
CA ASN A 229 -7.37 0.98 -15.79
C ASN A 229 -7.79 -0.50 -15.80
N SER A 230 -7.36 -1.29 -14.80
CA SER A 230 -7.68 -2.71 -14.64
C SER A 230 -9.18 -2.97 -14.52
N ASN A 231 -9.97 -1.95 -14.20
CA ASN A 231 -11.44 -2.05 -14.16
C ASN A 231 -12.03 -2.46 -15.51
N ARG A 232 -11.35 -2.17 -16.63
CA ARG A 232 -11.78 -2.64 -17.96
C ARG A 232 -11.77 -4.17 -18.08
N ILE A 233 -10.82 -4.83 -17.41
CA ILE A 233 -10.71 -6.30 -17.42
C ILE A 233 -11.94 -6.93 -16.75
N LEU A 234 -12.51 -6.28 -15.74
CA LEU A 234 -13.68 -6.79 -15.00
C LEU A 234 -14.89 -7.03 -15.91
N ASN A 235 -14.99 -6.33 -17.05
CA ASN A 235 -16.08 -6.52 -18.01
C ASN A 235 -16.02 -7.88 -18.71
N TYR A 236 -14.87 -8.56 -18.68
CA TYR A 236 -14.66 -9.89 -19.27
C TYR A 236 -14.77 -11.02 -18.24
N LEU A 237 -15.01 -10.71 -16.97
CA LEU A 237 -15.16 -11.71 -15.92
C LEU A 237 -16.60 -12.25 -15.92
N PRO A 238 -16.83 -13.56 -16.12
CA PRO A 238 -18.19 -14.10 -16.34
C PRO A 238 -19.19 -13.83 -15.20
N ASN A 239 -18.73 -13.79 -13.96
CA ASN A 239 -19.55 -13.63 -12.75
C ASN A 239 -19.27 -12.30 -12.02
N ILE A 240 -18.96 -11.23 -12.75
CA ILE A 240 -18.62 -9.93 -12.15
C ILE A 240 -19.75 -9.33 -11.31
N ALA A 241 -21.01 -9.57 -11.69
CA ALA A 241 -22.16 -9.05 -10.97
C ALA A 241 -22.28 -9.70 -9.58
N GLU A 242 -22.18 -11.03 -9.53
CA GLU A 242 -22.18 -11.83 -8.31
C GLU A 242 -20.98 -11.49 -7.42
N LEU A 243 -19.79 -11.32 -8.02
CA LEU A 243 -18.59 -10.94 -7.29
C LEU A 243 -18.75 -9.56 -6.63
N ARG A 244 -19.27 -8.56 -7.35
CA ARG A 244 -19.52 -7.22 -6.81
C ARG A 244 -20.57 -7.24 -5.69
N ALA A 245 -21.62 -8.05 -5.83
CA ALA A 245 -22.63 -8.21 -4.79
C ALA A 245 -22.03 -8.85 -3.53
N ALA A 246 -21.28 -9.95 -3.70
CA ALA A 246 -20.63 -10.67 -2.61
C ALA A 246 -19.66 -9.76 -1.83
N LEU A 247 -18.79 -9.03 -2.52
CA LEU A 247 -17.82 -8.15 -1.87
C LEU A 247 -18.50 -7.03 -1.08
N ARG A 248 -19.49 -6.35 -1.66
CA ARG A 248 -20.23 -5.26 -0.98
C ARG A 248 -20.99 -5.74 0.25
N GLU A 249 -21.64 -6.90 0.14
CA GLU A 249 -22.35 -7.52 1.27
C GLU A 249 -21.39 -7.85 2.42
N THR A 250 -20.21 -8.40 2.10
CA THR A 250 -19.19 -8.71 3.10
C THR A 250 -18.59 -7.45 3.70
N GLU A 251 -18.20 -6.47 2.90
CA GLU A 251 -17.61 -5.20 3.36
C GLU A 251 -18.56 -4.43 4.29
N ALA A 252 -19.87 -4.42 4.01
CA ALA A 252 -20.87 -3.78 4.88
C ALA A 252 -20.87 -4.32 6.33
N ARG A 253 -20.35 -5.54 6.55
CA ARG A 253 -20.20 -6.17 7.87
C ARG A 253 -18.81 -5.94 8.50
N LEU A 254 -17.86 -5.39 7.74
CA LEU A 254 -16.45 -5.26 8.08
C LEU A 254 -16.02 -3.79 8.14
N LEU A 255 -16.78 -2.98 8.88
CA LEU A 255 -16.46 -1.57 9.05
C LEU A 255 -15.10 -1.41 9.75
N PHE A 256 -14.26 -0.57 9.17
CA PHE A 256 -12.95 -0.19 9.70
C PHE A 256 -12.55 1.18 9.16
N SER A 257 -11.93 2.00 10.01
CA SER A 257 -11.31 3.27 9.63
C SER A 257 -10.08 3.49 10.50
N TRP A 258 -9.01 4.01 9.90
CA TRP A 258 -7.84 4.49 10.64
C TRP A 258 -8.09 5.82 11.35
N ARG A 259 -9.07 6.60 10.88
CA ARG A 259 -9.46 7.87 11.48
C ARG A 259 -10.64 7.69 12.43
N ALA A 260 -10.65 8.47 13.50
CA ALA A 260 -11.78 8.51 14.40
C ALA A 260 -13.03 9.03 13.67
N PRO A 261 -14.24 8.62 14.09
CA PRO A 261 -15.47 9.21 13.54
C PRO A 261 -15.46 10.73 13.69
N GLY A 262 -15.54 11.46 12.57
CA GLY A 262 -15.56 12.93 12.55
C GLY A 262 -14.22 13.62 12.27
N GLU A 263 -13.11 12.88 12.17
CA GLU A 263 -11.84 13.43 11.65
C GLU A 263 -11.91 13.55 10.12
N THR A 264 -12.35 14.71 9.61
CA THR A 264 -12.12 15.08 8.21
C THR A 264 -10.66 15.50 8.06
N GLY A 265 -9.94 14.92 7.09
CA GLY A 265 -8.54 15.24 6.83
C GLY A 265 -8.36 16.74 6.57
N GLY A 266 -7.57 17.40 7.42
CA GLY A 266 -7.14 18.78 7.23
C GLY A 266 -6.30 18.93 5.98
#